data_AF-A0A946F9J0-F1
#
_entry.id   AF-A0A946F9J0-F1
#
_cell.length_a   1.000
_cell.length_b   1.000
_cell.length_c   1.000
_cell.angle_alpha   90.00
_cell.angle_beta   90.00
_cell.angle_gamma   90.00
#
_symmetry.space_group_name_H-M   'P 1'
#
loop_
_entity.id
_entity.type
_entity.pdbx_description
1 polymer ?
#
loop_
_entity_poly.entity_id
_entity_poly.type
_entity_poly.pdbx_seq_one_letter_code
_entity_poly.pdbx_strand_id
1 'polypeptide(L)' 'MARYQSYVICTSPRSGSTLLCSLLAATGLAGNPCSHFHDPSISE' A
#
# COMPACT_ATOMS: atom_id res chain seq x y z
N MET A 1 -18.41 10.02 -9.19
CA MET A 1 -17.26 10.01 -8.26
C MET A 1 -17.46 8.90 -7.23
N ALA A 2 -16.39 8.21 -6.83
CA ALA A 2 -16.46 7.30 -5.69
C ALA A 2 -16.78 8.09 -4.40
N ARG A 3 -17.46 7.47 -3.44
CA ARG A 3 -17.77 8.11 -2.15
C ARG A 3 -16.51 8.50 -1.36
N TYR A 4 -15.42 7.77 -1.57
CA TYR A 4 -14.12 8.01 -0.95
C TYR A 4 -13.04 8.07 -2.04
N GLN A 5 -12.07 8.95 -1.84
CA GLN A 5 -11.01 9.22 -2.80
C GLN A 5 -9.68 8.51 -2.45
N SER A 6 -9.62 7.83 -1.31
CA SER A 6 -8.42 7.20 -0.76
C SER A 6 -8.76 5.96 0.07
N TYR A 7 -7.78 5.08 0.26
CA TYR A 7 -7.90 3.86 1.06
C TYR A 7 -6.60 3.57 1.81
N VAL A 8 -6.69 2.77 2.87
CA VAL A 8 -5.55 2.25 3.63
C VAL A 8 -5.63 0.73 3.63
N ILE A 9 -4.51 0.06 3.38
CA ILE A 9 -4.42 -1.39 3.41
C ILE A 9 -3.89 -1.80 4.79
N CYS A 10 -4.72 -2.46 5.59
CA CYS A 10 -4.32 -2.97 6.90
C CYS A 10 -3.93 -4.45 6.79
N THR A 11 -2.65 -4.76 6.96
CA THR A 11 -2.14 -6.15 6.96
C THR A 11 -1.04 -6.33 7.99
N SER A 12 -0.63 -7.59 8.21
CA SER A 12 0.62 -7.91 8.92
C SER A 12 1.82 -7.88 7.96
N PRO A 13 3.07 -7.79 8.47
CA PRO A 13 4.27 -7.97 7.66
C PRO A 13 4.27 -9.33 6.93
N ARG A 14 4.85 -9.35 5.72
CA ARG A 14 5.01 -10.56 4.88
C ARG A 14 3.69 -11.23 4.45
N SER A 15 2.56 -10.52 4.48
CA SER A 15 1.26 -10.99 3.99
C SER A 15 1.08 -10.90 2.46
N GLY A 16 2.10 -10.45 1.72
CA GLY A 16 1.99 -10.13 0.29
C GLY A 16 1.43 -8.74 -0.03
N SER A 17 1.31 -7.84 0.97
CA SER A 17 0.81 -6.48 0.75
C SER A 17 1.64 -5.68 -0.26
N THR A 18 2.96 -5.90 -0.33
CA THR A 18 3.82 -5.29 -1.36
C THR A 18 3.40 -5.69 -2.78
N LEU A 19 3.10 -6.97 -3.02
CA LEU A 19 2.64 -7.46 -4.32
C LEU A 19 1.29 -6.83 -4.69
N LEU A 20 0.36 -6.79 -3.74
CA LEU A 20 -0.94 -6.14 -3.93
C LEU A 20 -0.78 -4.65 -4.30
N CYS A 21 0.09 -3.92 -3.59
CA CYS A 21 0.39 -2.52 -3.91
C CYS A 21 0.89 -2.35 -5.35
N SER A 22 1.82 -3.21 -5.80
CA SER A 22 2.32 -3.18 -7.18
C SER A 22 1.21 -3.43 -8.22
N LEU A 23 0.31 -4.38 -7.95
CA LEU A 23 -0.81 -4.66 -8.84
C LEU A 23 -1.81 -3.49 -8.89
N LEU A 24 -2.12 -2.89 -7.74
CA LEU A 24 -2.99 -1.71 -7.65
C LEU A 24 -2.39 -0.52 -8.41
N ALA A 25 -1.09 -0.28 -8.26
CA ALA A 25 -0.39 0.76 -9.02
C ALA A 25 -0.43 0.48 -10.53
N ALA A 26 -0.24 -0.77 -10.95
CA ALA A 26 -0.30 -1.18 -12.36
C ALA A 26 -1.68 -0.95 -13.01
N THR A 27 -2.76 -0.86 -12.22
CA THR A 27 -4.10 -0.54 -12.77
C THR A 27 -4.21 0.89 -13.31
N GLY A 28 -3.39 1.82 -12.82
CA GLY A 28 -3.53 3.26 -13.10
C GLY A 28 -4.79 3.91 -12.52
N LEU A 29 -5.63 3.15 -11.80
CA LEU A 29 -6.92 3.61 -11.24
C LEU A 29 -6.87 3.75 -9.71
N ALA A 30 -6.09 2.90 -9.05
CA ALA A 30 -6.05 2.80 -7.58
C ALA A 30 -4.96 3.64 -6.92
N GLY A 31 -4.33 4.58 -7.65
CA GLY A 31 -3.19 5.35 -7.16
C GLY A 31 -1.93 4.50 -6.97
N ASN A 32 -0.99 4.96 -6.14
CA ASN A 32 0.31 4.31 -5.90
C ASN A 32 0.51 4.02 -4.39
N PRO A 33 -0.17 2.99 -3.83
CA PRO A 33 -0.09 2.69 -2.40
C PRO A 33 1.31 2.18 -1.99
N CYS A 34 1.79 2.61 -0.83
CA CYS A 34 3.11 2.27 -0.26
C CYS A 34 3.08 2.22 1.27
N SER A 35 4.11 1.63 1.88
CA SER A 35 4.26 1.49 3.34
C SER A 35 4.75 2.78 4.01
N HIS A 36 3.98 3.87 3.95
CA HIS A 36 4.39 5.19 4.47
C HIS A 36 4.52 5.27 5.99
N PHE A 37 3.90 4.35 6.73
CA PHE A 37 3.92 4.29 8.19
C PHE A 37 4.83 3.17 8.72
N HIS A 38 5.67 2.59 7.85
CA HIS A 38 6.62 1.57 8.24
C HIS A 38 7.97 2.21 8.57
N ASP A 39 8.37 2.14 9.82
CA ASP A 39 9.76 2.41 10.21
C ASP A 39 10.63 1.18 9.93
N PRO A 40 11.80 1.35 9.29
CA PRO A 40 12.74 0.26 9.11
C PRO A 40 13.16 -0.29 10.48
N SER A 41 13.12 -1.60 10.64
CA SER A 41 13.43 -2.27 11.91
C SER A 41 14.90 -2.21 12.31
N ILE A 42 15.76 -1.70 11.43
CA ILE A 42 17.19 -1.56 11.65
C ILE A 42 17.47 -0.05 11.60
N SER A 43 17.66 0.55 12.77
CA SER A 43 18.28 1.87 12.85
C SER A 43 19.69 1.78 12.26
N GLU A 44 20.12 2.79 11.51
CA GLU A 44 21.54 2.97 11.18
C GLU A 44 22.43 2.96 12.43
#